data_AF-A0A842UAN3-F1
#
_entry.id   AF-A0A842UAN3-F1
#
_cell.length_a   1.000
_cell.length_b   1.000
_cell.length_c   1.000
_cell.angle_alpha   90.00
_cell.angle_beta   90.00
_cell.angle_gamma   90.00
#
_symmetry.space_group_name_H-M   'P 1'
#
loop_
_entity.id
_entity.type
_entity.pdbx_description
1 polymer ?
#
loop_
_entity_poly.entity_id
_entity_poly.type
_entity_poly.pdbx_seq_one_letter_code
_entity_poly.pdbx_strand_id
1 'polypeptide(L)'
;MTTAKLKIKKNRKAFLIGLKAFVLIVLVLFGLFIAYTFFIPKSKSTVEQVDRYLCRTSVKAKAETKILKTPSPVNLECYTRFATIEPSKKYEYEKKDNRIRKGVSSKEELREAYADELGGCFWQMGGENGESLYNPFSPFESTGQARCVICSTIDIDEEIIKKYGGTIDKFNSHLRSHNYKDVGIDVPYSRLLGLQNKEFPDFRIERNNKPMSYSVVWIISSTPAKTRTTVYTVGLGILGAGGGYAAGCLAGSVMMPIPPFSLLGCVVGAGAGGAAGAGVGYGAGVIHTLAEDQTYSTNTLIIPADEAEKHCAQLY
;
A
#
# COMPACT_ATOMS: atom_id res chain seq x y z
N MET A 1 -50.36 -58.94 -31.98
CA MET A 1 -49.39 -58.04 -32.63
C MET A 1 -49.84 -56.58 -32.46
N THR A 2 -49.87 -56.01 -31.24
CA THR A 2 -50.36 -54.61 -31.06
C THR A 2 -49.98 -53.92 -29.73
N THR A 3 -49.08 -54.48 -28.91
CA THR A 3 -48.76 -53.90 -27.58
C THR A 3 -47.40 -53.20 -27.48
N ALA A 4 -46.50 -53.39 -28.45
CA ALA A 4 -45.15 -52.78 -28.42
C ALA A 4 -45.12 -51.29 -28.85
N LYS A 5 -46.05 -50.84 -29.71
CA LYS A 5 -46.09 -49.44 -30.19
C LYS A 5 -46.56 -48.42 -29.15
N LEU A 6 -47.20 -48.86 -28.06
CA LEU A 6 -47.74 -47.97 -27.02
C LEU A 6 -46.70 -47.56 -25.95
N LYS A 7 -45.68 -48.39 -25.69
CA LYS A 7 -44.62 -48.07 -24.70
C LYS A 7 -43.64 -46.99 -25.18
N ILE A 8 -43.34 -46.92 -26.48
CA ILE A 8 -42.38 -45.94 -27.05
C ILE A 8 -42.98 -44.51 -27.07
N LYS A 9 -44.30 -44.38 -27.24
CA LYS A 9 -44.97 -43.06 -27.30
C LYS A 9 -45.08 -42.38 -25.92
N LYS A 10 -45.11 -43.17 -24.84
CA LYS A 10 -45.22 -42.67 -23.45
C LYS A 10 -43.91 -42.06 -22.94
N ASN A 11 -42.75 -42.61 -23.35
CA ASN A 11 -41.42 -42.10 -22.97
C ASN A 11 -41.03 -40.80 -23.69
N ARG A 12 -41.53 -40.55 -24.91
CA ARG A 12 -41.33 -39.25 -25.60
C ARG A 12 -41.98 -38.07 -24.88
N LYS A 13 -43.14 -38.28 -24.25
CA LYS A 13 -43.83 -37.20 -23.49
C LYS A 13 -43.08 -36.87 -22.21
N ALA A 14 -42.58 -37.87 -21.48
CA ALA A 14 -41.76 -37.66 -20.29
C ALA A 14 -40.42 -36.96 -20.63
N PHE A 15 -39.78 -37.34 -21.74
CA PHE A 15 -38.56 -36.68 -22.22
C PHE A 15 -38.80 -35.23 -22.65
N LEU A 16 -39.92 -34.95 -23.35
CA LEU A 16 -40.32 -33.58 -23.73
C LEU A 16 -40.64 -32.70 -22.51
N ILE A 17 -41.24 -33.28 -21.45
CA ILE A 17 -41.51 -32.55 -20.20
C ILE A 17 -40.19 -32.27 -19.46
N GLY A 18 -39.28 -33.25 -19.39
CA GLY A 18 -37.96 -33.06 -18.79
C GLY A 18 -37.10 -32.02 -19.53
N LEU A 19 -37.13 -32.02 -20.86
CA LEU A 19 -36.42 -31.04 -21.68
C LEU A 19 -36.96 -29.63 -21.46
N LYS A 20 -38.29 -29.46 -21.39
CA LYS A 20 -38.91 -28.15 -21.10
C LYS A 20 -38.55 -27.63 -19.72
N ALA A 21 -38.54 -28.51 -18.70
CA ALA A 21 -38.13 -28.14 -17.35
C ALA A 21 -36.65 -27.73 -17.29
N PHE A 22 -35.77 -28.46 -17.99
CA PHE A 22 -34.35 -28.12 -18.09
C PHE A 22 -34.12 -26.77 -18.77
N VAL A 23 -34.78 -26.52 -19.91
CA VAL A 23 -34.68 -25.22 -20.61
C VAL A 23 -35.19 -24.08 -19.73
N LEU A 24 -36.28 -24.29 -18.97
CA LEU A 24 -36.79 -23.30 -18.02
C LEU A 24 -35.76 -23.01 -16.92
N ILE A 25 -35.13 -24.03 -16.34
CA ILE A 25 -34.09 -23.87 -15.32
C ILE A 25 -32.90 -23.08 -15.88
N VAL A 26 -32.44 -23.42 -17.09
CA VAL A 26 -31.34 -22.70 -17.75
C VAL A 26 -31.73 -21.23 -18.00
N LEU A 27 -32.95 -20.95 -18.45
CA LEU A 27 -33.43 -19.58 -18.65
C LEU A 27 -33.55 -18.80 -17.34
N VAL A 28 -33.99 -19.44 -16.25
CA VAL A 28 -34.04 -18.81 -14.92
C VAL A 28 -32.64 -18.51 -14.41
N LEU A 29 -31.70 -19.45 -14.52
CA LEU A 29 -30.30 -19.23 -14.12
C LEU A 29 -29.63 -18.15 -14.96
N PHE A 30 -29.89 -18.13 -16.27
CA PHE A 30 -29.38 -17.09 -17.16
C PHE A 30 -29.99 -15.72 -16.86
N GLY A 31 -31.30 -15.66 -16.57
CA GLY A 31 -31.99 -14.45 -16.13
C GLY A 31 -31.44 -13.92 -14.80
N LEU A 32 -31.17 -14.81 -13.84
CA LEU A 32 -30.53 -14.46 -12.57
C LEU A 32 -29.09 -13.99 -12.78
N PHE A 33 -28.33 -14.59 -13.69
CA PHE A 33 -26.98 -14.14 -14.03
C PHE A 33 -27.00 -12.73 -14.66
N ILE A 34 -27.88 -12.48 -15.62
CA ILE A 34 -28.05 -11.14 -16.21
C ILE A 34 -28.47 -10.14 -15.13
N ALA A 35 -29.48 -10.48 -14.32
CA ALA A 35 -29.94 -9.63 -13.23
C ALA A 35 -28.80 -9.35 -12.23
N TYR A 36 -28.02 -10.35 -11.84
CA TYR A 36 -26.83 -10.19 -11.00
C TYR A 36 -25.82 -9.22 -11.62
N THR A 37 -25.52 -9.36 -12.91
CA THR A 37 -24.58 -8.47 -13.60
C THR A 37 -25.09 -7.03 -13.82
N PHE A 38 -26.41 -6.83 -13.90
CA PHE A 38 -27.03 -5.51 -14.11
C PHE A 38 -27.43 -4.79 -12.82
N PHE A 39 -27.89 -5.52 -11.80
CA PHE A 39 -28.38 -4.98 -10.53
C PHE A 39 -27.30 -4.89 -9.45
N ILE A 40 -26.16 -5.56 -9.59
CA ILE A 40 -25.00 -5.14 -8.81
C ILE A 40 -24.62 -3.77 -9.34
N PRO A 41 -24.76 -2.70 -8.54
CA PRO A 41 -24.23 -1.41 -8.96
C PRO A 41 -22.78 -1.67 -9.33
N LYS A 42 -22.36 -1.24 -10.54
CA LYS A 42 -20.94 -1.14 -10.90
C LYS A 42 -20.30 -0.20 -9.89
N SER A 43 -20.03 -0.75 -8.70
CA SER A 43 -19.45 -0.08 -7.57
C SER A 43 -18.10 0.35 -8.08
N LYS A 44 -17.90 1.67 -8.08
CA LYS A 44 -16.68 2.33 -8.54
C LYS A 44 -15.41 1.85 -7.83
N SER A 45 -15.55 1.00 -6.81
CA SER A 45 -14.50 0.47 -5.96
C SER A 45 -14.10 -0.99 -6.27
N THR A 46 -14.91 -1.80 -6.96
CA THR A 46 -14.67 -3.26 -7.02
C THR A 46 -13.36 -3.65 -7.73
N VAL A 47 -12.89 -2.91 -8.74
CA VAL A 47 -11.67 -3.27 -9.48
C VAL A 47 -10.40 -2.90 -8.71
N GLU A 48 -10.33 -1.69 -8.12
CA GLU A 48 -9.23 -1.28 -7.22
C GLU A 48 -9.10 -2.25 -6.04
N GLN A 49 -10.23 -2.63 -5.45
CA GLN A 49 -10.26 -3.57 -4.34
C GLN A 49 -9.68 -4.94 -4.71
N VAL A 50 -9.93 -5.40 -5.94
CA VAL A 50 -9.41 -6.69 -6.43
C VAL A 50 -7.89 -6.66 -6.54
N ASP A 51 -7.29 -5.58 -7.06
CA ASP A 51 -5.82 -5.53 -7.22
C ASP A 51 -5.09 -5.53 -5.87
N ARG A 52 -5.54 -4.70 -4.93
CA ARG A 52 -4.96 -4.66 -3.57
C ARG A 52 -5.12 -6.02 -2.87
N TYR A 53 -6.29 -6.66 -3.04
CA TYR A 53 -6.54 -7.99 -2.49
C TYR A 53 -5.67 -9.08 -3.12
N LEU A 54 -5.47 -9.05 -4.44
CA LEU A 54 -4.59 -9.98 -5.17
C LEU A 54 -3.14 -9.81 -4.74
N CYS A 55 -2.65 -8.57 -4.65
CA CYS A 55 -1.32 -8.28 -4.14
C CYS A 55 -1.14 -8.88 -2.73
N ARG A 56 -2.06 -8.57 -1.82
CA ARG A 56 -2.02 -9.11 -0.44
C ARG A 56 -2.04 -10.63 -0.39
N THR A 57 -2.88 -11.25 -1.20
CA THR A 57 -2.98 -12.72 -1.28
C THR A 57 -1.67 -13.31 -1.79
N SER A 58 -1.03 -12.68 -2.79
CA SER A 58 0.27 -13.11 -3.30
C SER A 58 1.40 -12.90 -2.28
N VAL A 59 1.39 -11.80 -1.51
CA VAL A 59 2.33 -11.54 -0.41
C VAL A 59 2.21 -12.62 0.66
N LYS A 60 0.99 -12.93 1.08
CA LYS A 60 0.70 -13.99 2.05
C LYS A 60 1.14 -15.36 1.52
N ALA A 61 0.70 -15.74 0.33
CA ALA A 61 1.07 -17.02 -0.29
C ALA A 61 2.59 -17.15 -0.45
N LYS A 62 3.27 -16.08 -0.87
CA LYS A 62 4.72 -16.08 -1.01
C LYS A 62 5.45 -16.18 0.32
N ALA A 63 4.90 -15.59 1.39
CA ALA A 63 5.44 -15.73 2.74
C ALA A 63 5.25 -17.15 3.30
N GLU A 64 4.07 -17.74 3.12
CA GLU A 64 3.70 -19.05 3.68
C GLU A 64 4.31 -20.24 2.93
N THR A 65 4.54 -20.13 1.62
CA THR A 65 5.12 -21.20 0.79
C THR A 65 6.65 -21.28 0.87
N LYS A 66 7.27 -20.52 1.78
CA LYS A 66 8.72 -20.58 2.04
C LYS A 66 9.04 -21.88 2.78
N ILE A 67 9.50 -22.89 2.05
CA ILE A 67 10.01 -24.12 2.65
C ILE A 67 11.53 -23.94 2.90
N LEU A 68 11.96 -24.01 4.16
CA LEU A 68 13.38 -24.12 4.54
C LEU A 68 14.30 -23.03 3.94
N LYS A 69 13.92 -21.75 4.05
CA LYS A 69 14.71 -20.58 3.57
C LYS A 69 14.97 -20.55 2.06
N THR A 70 14.32 -21.41 1.28
CA THR A 70 14.38 -21.33 -0.19
C THR A 70 13.46 -20.22 -0.72
N PRO A 71 13.79 -19.59 -1.86
CA PRO A 71 12.89 -18.65 -2.51
C PRO A 71 11.55 -19.32 -2.81
N SER A 72 10.45 -18.70 -2.42
CA SER A 72 9.12 -19.18 -2.79
C SER A 72 8.92 -19.10 -4.30
N PRO A 73 8.31 -20.13 -4.94
CA PRO A 73 7.99 -20.12 -6.37
C PRO A 73 6.82 -19.20 -6.72
N VAL A 74 6.15 -18.61 -5.73
CA VAL A 74 5.01 -17.72 -5.93
C VAL A 74 5.50 -16.34 -6.39
N ASN A 75 4.97 -15.86 -7.52
CA ASN A 75 5.22 -14.50 -7.98
C ASN A 75 4.36 -13.50 -7.20
N LEU A 76 4.90 -12.30 -6.96
CA LEU A 76 4.13 -11.22 -6.35
C LEU A 76 3.27 -10.56 -7.43
N GLU A 77 1.97 -10.49 -7.20
CA GLU A 77 1.01 -9.78 -8.04
C GLU A 77 0.77 -8.38 -7.48
N CYS A 78 1.87 -7.69 -7.18
CA CYS A 78 1.87 -6.34 -6.62
C CYS A 78 2.42 -5.38 -7.64
N TYR A 79 1.60 -4.41 -8.05
CA TYR A 79 1.97 -3.38 -9.01
C TYR A 79 1.92 -2.02 -8.36
N THR A 80 2.84 -1.14 -8.76
CA THR A 80 2.79 0.28 -8.35
C THR A 80 1.53 0.92 -8.93
N ARG A 81 0.75 1.56 -8.06
CA ARG A 81 -0.45 2.32 -8.45
C ARG A 81 -0.07 3.76 -8.77
N PHE A 82 -0.67 4.35 -9.80
CA PHE A 82 -0.44 5.75 -10.17
C PHE A 82 -1.72 6.55 -9.92
N ALA A 83 -1.81 7.18 -8.76
CA ALA A 83 -2.94 8.01 -8.38
C ALA A 83 -2.72 9.46 -8.81
N THR A 84 -3.66 10.04 -9.55
CA THR A 84 -3.71 11.47 -9.86
C THR A 84 -4.84 12.11 -9.07
N ILE A 85 -4.53 13.12 -8.26
CA ILE A 85 -5.51 13.87 -7.48
C ILE A 85 -5.85 15.16 -8.23
N GLU A 86 -7.15 15.34 -8.53
CA GLU A 86 -7.66 16.44 -9.37
C GLU A 86 -8.90 17.10 -8.73
N PRO A 87 -9.21 18.37 -9.04
CA PRO A 87 -10.37 19.07 -8.48
C PRO A 87 -11.68 18.66 -9.18
N SER A 88 -12.04 17.38 -9.11
CA SER A 88 -13.29 16.86 -9.65
C SER A 88 -14.09 16.13 -8.56
N LYS A 89 -15.35 15.78 -8.82
CA LYS A 89 -16.10 14.81 -7.98
C LYS A 89 -16.09 13.42 -8.60
N LYS A 90 -15.29 13.23 -9.65
CA LYS A 90 -15.28 12.00 -10.42
C LYS A 90 -14.08 11.16 -9.98
N TYR A 91 -14.40 9.91 -9.66
CA TYR A 91 -13.40 8.87 -9.52
C TYR A 91 -13.39 8.07 -10.82
N GLU A 92 -12.21 7.90 -11.40
CA GLU A 92 -12.02 7.11 -12.62
C GLU A 92 -10.84 6.15 -12.41
N TYR A 93 -11.05 4.86 -12.66
CA TYR A 93 -10.01 3.84 -12.56
C TYR A 93 -9.69 3.31 -13.96
N GLU A 94 -8.41 3.38 -14.35
CA GLU A 94 -7.88 2.92 -15.62
C GLU A 94 -6.97 1.69 -15.40
N LYS A 95 -7.53 0.50 -15.64
CA LYS A 95 -6.86 -0.78 -15.38
C LYS A 95 -5.53 -0.97 -16.14
N LYS A 96 -5.43 -0.41 -17.35
CA LYS A 96 -4.34 -0.73 -18.28
C LYS A 96 -2.95 -0.38 -17.73
N ASP A 97 -2.88 0.67 -16.92
CA ASP A 97 -1.62 1.21 -16.37
C ASP A 97 -1.65 1.34 -14.84
N ASN A 98 -2.59 0.68 -14.16
CA ASN A 98 -2.86 0.86 -12.72
C ASN A 98 -3.03 2.33 -12.33
N ARG A 99 -3.65 3.11 -13.23
CA ARG A 99 -3.87 4.56 -13.05
C ARG A 99 -5.22 4.79 -12.40
N ILE A 100 -5.26 5.74 -11.47
CA ILE A 100 -6.46 6.10 -10.72
C ILE A 100 -6.55 7.62 -10.75
N ARG A 101 -7.70 8.17 -11.07
CA ARG A 101 -8.00 9.58 -10.90
C ARG A 101 -8.95 9.74 -9.73
N LYS A 102 -8.49 10.44 -8.71
CA LYS A 102 -9.23 10.75 -7.49
C LYS A 102 -9.65 12.21 -7.53
N GLY A 103 -10.91 12.43 -7.88
CA GLY A 103 -11.54 13.73 -7.74
C GLY A 103 -11.72 14.11 -6.27
N VAL A 104 -11.18 15.24 -5.86
CA VAL A 104 -11.36 15.81 -4.51
C VAL A 104 -12.05 17.16 -4.56
N SER A 105 -12.98 17.36 -3.63
CA SER A 105 -13.82 18.54 -3.49
C SER A 105 -13.58 19.30 -2.19
N SER A 106 -12.86 18.72 -1.24
CA SER A 106 -12.47 19.36 0.02
C SER A 106 -11.03 19.01 0.45
N LYS A 107 -10.47 19.79 1.39
CA LYS A 107 -9.19 19.43 2.05
C LYS A 107 -9.27 18.10 2.78
N GLU A 108 -10.45 17.74 3.27
CA GLU A 108 -10.64 16.48 3.98
C GLU A 108 -10.54 15.28 3.02
N GLU A 109 -11.20 15.35 1.87
CA GLU A 109 -11.08 14.35 0.81
C GLU A 109 -9.65 14.27 0.25
N LEU A 110 -8.91 15.40 0.23
CA LEU A 110 -7.49 15.40 -0.12
C LEU A 110 -6.65 14.62 0.92
N ARG A 111 -6.87 14.82 2.22
CA ARG A 111 -6.20 14.03 3.28
C ARG A 111 -6.57 12.56 3.19
N GLU A 112 -7.85 12.27 2.96
CA GLU A 112 -8.35 10.91 2.80
C GLU A 112 -7.68 10.21 1.61
N ALA A 113 -7.52 10.89 0.48
CA ALA A 113 -6.83 10.33 -0.69
C ALA A 113 -5.38 9.89 -0.38
N TYR A 114 -4.63 10.69 0.38
CA TYR A 114 -3.28 10.33 0.85
C TYR A 114 -3.30 9.20 1.89
N ALA A 115 -4.23 9.27 2.83
CA ALA A 115 -4.39 8.27 3.87
C ALA A 115 -4.75 6.89 3.28
N ASP A 116 -5.61 6.86 2.27
CA ASP A 116 -6.05 5.63 1.58
C ASP A 116 -4.89 4.95 0.84
N GLU A 117 -3.96 5.72 0.26
CA GLU A 117 -2.77 5.17 -0.39
C GLU A 117 -1.78 4.63 0.65
N LEU A 118 -1.61 5.34 1.76
CA LEU A 118 -0.78 4.91 2.88
C LEU A 118 -1.31 3.62 3.55
N GLY A 119 -2.59 3.63 3.90
CA GLY A 119 -3.31 2.49 4.45
C GLY A 119 -3.32 1.30 3.51
N GLY A 120 -3.59 1.54 2.24
CA GLY A 120 -3.57 0.53 1.19
C GLY A 120 -2.21 -0.13 1.03
N CYS A 121 -1.13 0.66 0.99
CA CYS A 121 0.22 0.14 0.91
C CYS A 121 0.58 -0.73 2.13
N PHE A 122 0.31 -0.27 3.35
CA PHE A 122 0.60 -1.07 4.54
C PHE A 122 -0.22 -2.37 4.56
N TRP A 123 -1.53 -2.27 4.28
CA TRP A 123 -2.44 -3.41 4.29
C TRP A 123 -2.11 -4.44 3.20
N GLN A 124 -1.81 -4.01 1.96
CA GLN A 124 -1.50 -4.93 0.86
C GLN A 124 -0.19 -5.68 1.08
N MET A 125 0.76 -5.07 1.81
CA MET A 125 2.02 -5.68 2.18
C MET A 125 1.92 -6.59 3.41
N GLY A 126 0.70 -6.96 3.83
CA GLY A 126 0.49 -7.89 4.93
C GLY A 126 0.42 -7.24 6.31
N GLY A 127 0.25 -5.92 6.36
CA GLY A 127 0.07 -5.18 7.59
C GLY A 127 -1.33 -5.35 8.17
N GLU A 128 -1.42 -5.58 9.47
CA GLU A 128 -2.65 -5.58 10.27
C GLU A 128 -2.39 -5.07 11.67
N ASN A 129 -3.31 -4.29 12.25
CA ASN A 129 -3.23 -3.83 13.64
C ASN A 129 -1.90 -3.16 14.04
N GLY A 130 -1.20 -2.53 13.08
CA GLY A 130 0.09 -1.89 13.31
C GLY A 130 1.27 -2.84 13.30
N GLU A 131 1.07 -4.11 12.93
CA GLU A 131 2.06 -5.17 12.81
C GLU A 131 2.17 -5.64 11.35
N SER A 132 3.36 -6.04 10.92
CA SER A 132 3.54 -6.66 9.61
C SER A 132 3.70 -8.15 9.81
N LEU A 133 2.77 -8.91 9.24
CA LEU A 133 2.65 -10.34 9.49
C LEU A 133 3.46 -11.18 8.50
N TYR A 134 3.80 -10.60 7.34
CA TYR A 134 4.36 -11.35 6.22
C TYR A 134 5.66 -10.72 5.73
N ASN A 135 6.69 -11.54 5.66
CA ASN A 135 7.85 -11.27 4.84
C ASN A 135 7.67 -12.01 3.50
N PRO A 136 7.50 -11.35 2.34
CA PRO A 136 7.46 -12.02 1.03
C PRO A 136 8.84 -12.17 0.36
N PHE A 137 9.90 -11.53 0.87
CA PHE A 137 11.23 -11.54 0.29
C PHE A 137 12.14 -12.44 1.15
N SER A 138 12.47 -13.65 0.72
CA SER A 138 13.55 -14.45 1.33
C SER A 138 14.60 -14.76 0.28
N PRO A 139 15.89 -14.93 0.65
CA PRO A 139 16.44 -15.01 2.01
C PRO A 139 17.20 -13.75 2.51
N PHE A 140 16.66 -12.52 2.32
CA PHE A 140 17.40 -11.30 2.71
C PHE A 140 17.66 -11.18 4.23
N GLU A 141 16.92 -11.94 5.05
CA GLU A 141 17.13 -12.02 6.51
C GLU A 141 18.55 -12.44 6.89
N SER A 142 19.20 -13.24 6.05
CA SER A 142 20.59 -13.68 6.28
C SER A 142 21.63 -12.67 5.82
N THR A 143 21.27 -11.73 4.93
CA THR A 143 22.19 -10.77 4.32
C THR A 143 22.19 -9.42 5.02
N GLY A 144 21.27 -9.18 5.95
CA GLY A 144 21.10 -7.87 6.59
C GLY A 144 20.62 -6.78 5.63
N GLN A 145 20.16 -7.17 4.43
CA GLN A 145 19.69 -6.23 3.42
C GLN A 145 18.30 -5.71 3.76
N ALA A 146 17.97 -4.55 3.20
CA ALA A 146 16.61 -4.05 3.15
C ALA A 146 15.99 -4.35 1.78
N ARG A 147 14.67 -4.25 1.67
CA ARG A 147 13.94 -4.26 0.41
C ARG A 147 12.95 -3.11 0.41
N CYS A 148 12.76 -2.52 -0.75
CA CYS A 148 11.96 -1.32 -0.94
C CYS A 148 10.93 -1.59 -2.04
N VAL A 149 9.66 -1.33 -1.73
CA VAL A 149 8.52 -1.51 -2.62
C VAL A 149 7.78 -0.18 -2.73
N ILE A 150 7.73 0.38 -3.94
CA ILE A 150 6.90 1.55 -4.23
C ILE A 150 5.47 1.04 -4.47
N CYS A 151 4.61 1.18 -3.47
CA CYS A 151 3.22 0.74 -3.54
C CYS A 151 2.39 1.63 -4.45
N SER A 152 2.58 2.94 -4.35
CA SER A 152 1.88 3.92 -5.16
C SER A 152 2.69 5.19 -5.36
N THR A 153 2.39 5.88 -6.44
CA THR A 153 2.84 7.24 -6.74
C THR A 153 1.61 8.12 -6.91
N ILE A 154 1.59 9.24 -6.21
CA ILE A 154 0.52 10.22 -6.10
C ILE A 154 0.98 11.49 -6.81
N ASP A 155 0.40 11.75 -7.97
CA ASP A 155 0.53 12.99 -8.71
C ASP A 155 -0.60 13.94 -8.32
N ILE A 156 -0.32 15.24 -8.33
CA ILE A 156 -1.27 16.28 -7.90
C ILE A 156 -1.43 17.28 -9.02
N ASP A 157 -2.68 17.58 -9.36
CA ASP A 157 -3.00 18.65 -10.29
C ASP A 157 -2.65 20.03 -9.70
N GLU A 158 -2.12 20.93 -10.51
CA GLU A 158 -1.79 22.30 -10.10
C GLU A 158 -2.99 23.07 -9.54
N GLU A 159 -4.20 22.76 -10.00
CA GLU A 159 -5.42 23.35 -9.48
C GLU A 159 -5.71 22.96 -8.03
N ILE A 160 -5.28 21.78 -7.57
CA ILE A 160 -5.39 21.37 -6.15
C ILE A 160 -4.59 22.33 -5.27
N ILE A 161 -3.38 22.69 -5.68
CA ILE A 161 -2.51 23.59 -4.93
C ILE A 161 -3.09 25.00 -4.91
N LYS A 162 -3.61 25.48 -6.04
CA LYS A 162 -4.30 26.78 -6.10
C LYS A 162 -5.52 26.84 -5.19
N LYS A 163 -6.28 25.74 -5.09
CA LYS A 163 -7.54 25.69 -4.35
C LYS A 163 -7.37 25.42 -2.86
N TYR A 164 -6.45 24.55 -2.49
CA TYR A 164 -6.29 24.05 -1.12
C TYR A 164 -4.96 24.45 -0.47
N GLY A 165 -4.06 25.08 -1.22
CA GLY A 165 -2.72 25.45 -0.77
C GLY A 165 -1.71 24.31 -0.91
N GLY A 166 -0.43 24.64 -0.76
CA GLY A 166 0.68 23.71 -0.95
C GLY A 166 1.01 22.82 0.25
N THR A 167 0.09 22.56 1.17
CA THR A 167 0.36 21.80 2.39
C THR A 167 -0.83 20.93 2.78
N ILE A 168 -0.55 19.67 3.15
CA ILE A 168 -1.48 18.75 3.80
C ILE A 168 -1.35 18.94 5.30
N ASP A 169 -2.12 19.87 5.85
CA ASP A 169 -2.19 20.16 7.29
C ASP A 169 -3.08 19.14 8.01
N LYS A 170 -2.87 18.94 9.31
CA LYS A 170 -3.70 18.05 10.16
C LYS A 170 -3.76 16.59 9.67
N PHE A 171 -2.74 16.13 8.96
CA PHE A 171 -2.75 14.77 8.40
C PHE A 171 -2.74 13.70 9.49
N ASN A 172 -1.94 13.88 10.54
CA ASN A 172 -1.92 13.00 11.70
C ASN A 172 -3.26 12.95 12.44
N SER A 173 -3.92 14.10 12.57
CA SER A 173 -5.27 14.15 13.18
C SER A 173 -6.24 13.34 12.34
N HIS A 174 -6.21 13.48 11.01
CA HIS A 174 -7.04 12.70 10.10
C HIS A 174 -6.81 11.19 10.26
N LEU A 175 -5.55 10.73 10.25
CA LEU A 175 -5.20 9.33 10.47
C LEU A 175 -5.60 8.79 11.85
N ARG A 176 -5.86 9.65 12.83
CA ARG A 176 -6.28 9.23 14.18
C ARG A 176 -7.79 9.14 14.34
N SER A 177 -8.54 10.00 13.63
CA SER A 177 -9.99 10.12 13.78
C SER A 177 -10.80 9.39 12.70
N HIS A 178 -10.17 8.95 11.62
CA HIS A 178 -10.86 8.31 10.50
C HIS A 178 -10.52 6.83 10.34
N ASN A 179 -11.38 6.15 9.58
CA ASN A 179 -11.20 4.75 9.22
C ASN A 179 -10.71 4.64 7.78
N TYR A 180 -9.85 3.66 7.55
CA TYR A 180 -9.55 3.12 6.24
C TYR A 180 -10.74 2.26 5.78
N LYS A 181 -11.30 2.59 4.61
CA LYS A 181 -12.56 2.01 4.09
C LYS A 181 -12.44 1.37 2.70
N ASP A 182 -11.25 0.94 2.33
CA ASP A 182 -11.04 0.28 1.05
C ASP A 182 -11.08 -1.26 1.20
N VAL A 183 -11.09 -2.01 0.11
CA VAL A 183 -11.06 -3.50 0.06
C VAL A 183 -12.11 -4.22 0.93
N GLY A 184 -13.24 -3.56 1.21
CA GLY A 184 -14.30 -4.11 2.04
C GLY A 184 -13.95 -4.21 3.53
N ILE A 185 -12.88 -3.54 3.98
CA ILE A 185 -12.56 -3.40 5.40
C ILE A 185 -12.94 -2.01 5.89
N ASP A 186 -13.34 -1.90 7.14
CA ASP A 186 -13.62 -0.63 7.82
C ASP A 186 -12.88 -0.65 9.16
N VAL A 187 -11.64 -0.14 9.17
CA VAL A 187 -10.74 -0.18 10.32
C VAL A 187 -10.14 1.19 10.60
N PRO A 188 -10.01 1.62 11.87
CA PRO A 188 -9.34 2.88 12.19
C PRO A 188 -7.92 2.91 11.63
N TYR A 189 -7.54 4.00 10.96
CA TYR A 189 -6.17 4.20 10.47
C TYR A 189 -5.15 4.06 11.60
N SER A 190 -5.47 4.60 12.78
CA SER A 190 -4.65 4.50 13.99
C SER A 190 -4.37 3.07 14.42
N ARG A 191 -5.34 2.16 14.25
CA ARG A 191 -5.18 0.73 14.52
C ARG A 191 -4.43 0.07 13.38
N LEU A 192 -4.84 0.29 12.13
CA LEU A 192 -4.21 -0.32 10.95
C LEU A 192 -2.71 -0.03 10.91
N LEU A 193 -2.33 1.23 11.13
CA LEU A 193 -0.97 1.73 11.00
C LEU A 193 -0.19 1.78 12.34
N GLY A 194 -0.79 1.33 13.44
CA GLY A 194 -0.12 1.29 14.75
C GLY A 194 0.35 2.66 15.27
N LEU A 195 -0.54 3.66 15.23
CA LEU A 195 -0.23 5.07 15.53
C LEU A 195 -0.37 5.48 17.00
N GLN A 196 -0.58 4.54 17.93
CA GLN A 196 -0.93 4.85 19.32
C GLN A 196 0.00 5.89 19.96
N ASN A 197 1.31 5.77 19.74
CA ASN A 197 2.35 6.68 20.26
C ASN A 197 3.22 7.32 19.17
N LYS A 198 2.72 7.42 17.93
CA LYS A 198 3.50 7.95 16.79
C LYS A 198 2.79 9.13 16.16
N GLU A 199 3.54 10.15 15.77
CA GLU A 199 2.99 11.30 15.07
C GLU A 199 3.45 11.32 13.62
N PHE A 200 2.52 11.70 12.75
CA PHE A 200 2.81 12.04 11.37
C PHE A 200 2.99 13.56 11.23
N PRO A 201 4.11 14.05 10.69
CA PRO A 201 4.22 15.46 10.39
C PRO A 201 3.28 15.84 9.24
N ASP A 202 2.82 17.08 9.25
CA ASP A 202 2.23 17.70 8.07
C ASP A 202 3.31 17.85 6.98
N PHE A 203 2.91 17.84 5.71
CA PHE A 203 3.85 17.87 4.59
C PHE A 203 3.41 18.76 3.43
N ARG A 204 4.37 19.22 2.63
CA ARG A 204 4.15 20.19 1.55
C ARG A 204 3.97 19.51 0.20
N ILE A 205 2.85 19.74 -0.45
CA ILE A 205 2.55 19.19 -1.77
C ILE A 205 3.06 20.02 -2.96
N GLU A 206 3.91 21.01 -2.66
CA GLU A 206 4.51 21.89 -3.66
C GLU A 206 5.99 22.14 -3.40
N ARG A 207 6.75 22.37 -4.46
CA ARG A 207 8.15 22.81 -4.45
C ARG A 207 8.31 23.93 -5.47
N ASN A 208 8.74 25.12 -5.02
CA ASN A 208 8.86 26.31 -5.88
C ASN A 208 7.56 26.67 -6.63
N ASN A 209 6.42 26.65 -5.94
CA ASN A 209 5.07 26.87 -6.49
C ASN A 209 4.67 25.90 -7.62
N LYS A 210 5.33 24.74 -7.71
CA LYS A 210 4.97 23.67 -8.64
C LYS A 210 4.49 22.44 -7.86
N PRO A 211 3.54 21.66 -8.41
CA PRO A 211 3.15 20.39 -7.82
C PRO A 211 4.32 19.45 -7.66
N MET A 212 4.30 18.71 -6.55
CA MET A 212 5.27 17.68 -6.26
C MET A 212 4.57 16.34 -6.16
N SER A 213 5.07 15.35 -6.90
CA SER A 213 4.59 13.97 -6.80
C SER A 213 5.18 13.30 -5.57
N TYR A 214 4.39 12.42 -4.97
CA TYR A 214 4.77 11.65 -3.78
C TYR A 214 4.69 10.17 -4.06
N SER A 215 5.53 9.36 -3.43
CA SER A 215 5.42 7.91 -3.45
C SER A 215 5.14 7.38 -2.05
N VAL A 216 4.23 6.41 -1.97
CA VAL A 216 4.02 5.59 -0.78
C VAL A 216 4.89 4.36 -0.91
N VAL A 217 5.83 4.22 0.02
CA VAL A 217 6.87 3.19 -0.02
C VAL A 217 6.73 2.29 1.19
N TRP A 218 6.77 0.98 0.97
CA TRP A 218 6.93 -0.01 2.01
C TRP A 218 8.38 -0.54 2.00
N ILE A 219 9.02 -0.50 3.15
CA ILE A 219 10.40 -0.96 3.34
C ILE A 219 10.37 -2.09 4.35
N ILE A 220 11.07 -3.18 4.05
CA ILE A 220 11.35 -4.23 5.01
C ILE A 220 12.86 -4.35 5.17
N SER A 221 13.33 -4.43 6.41
CA SER A 221 14.76 -4.57 6.72
C SER A 221 14.97 -5.72 7.68
N SER A 222 16.01 -6.51 7.41
CA SER A 222 16.44 -7.52 8.38
C SER A 222 17.21 -6.81 9.48
N THR A 223 16.76 -6.98 10.72
CA THR A 223 17.52 -6.54 11.88
C THR A 223 18.10 -7.77 12.57
N PRO A 224 19.43 -7.95 12.57
CA PRO A 224 20.06 -8.78 13.59
C PRO A 224 19.61 -8.24 14.95
N ALA A 225 19.21 -9.12 15.87
CA ALA A 225 18.64 -8.75 17.17
C ALA A 225 19.48 -7.75 18.01
N LYS A 226 20.76 -7.55 17.66
CA LYS A 226 21.72 -6.67 18.34
C LYS A 226 21.83 -5.22 17.78
N THR A 227 21.28 -4.90 16.60
CA THR A 227 21.45 -3.59 15.93
C THR A 227 20.14 -2.77 15.81
N ARG A 228 19.21 -2.99 16.75
CA ARG A 228 17.88 -2.36 16.80
C ARG A 228 17.88 -0.82 16.74
N THR A 229 18.95 -0.16 17.15
CA THR A 229 19.03 1.30 17.25
C THR A 229 19.24 2.00 15.89
N THR A 230 19.77 1.30 14.89
CA THR A 230 20.25 1.93 13.63
C THR A 230 19.15 2.13 12.58
N VAL A 231 18.11 1.27 12.56
CA VAL A 231 16.99 1.41 11.61
C VAL A 231 16.16 2.67 11.89
N TYR A 232 16.05 3.07 13.16
CA TYR A 232 15.47 4.36 13.56
C TYR A 232 16.16 5.55 12.90
N THR A 233 17.49 5.46 12.68
CA THR A 233 18.29 6.56 12.12
C THR A 233 18.18 6.66 10.61
N VAL A 234 17.93 5.56 9.89
CA VAL A 234 17.75 5.59 8.42
C VAL A 234 16.40 6.21 8.06
N GLY A 235 15.33 5.78 8.74
CA GLY A 235 14.00 6.37 8.54
C GLY A 235 13.98 7.88 8.84
N LEU A 236 14.60 8.32 9.94
CA LEU A 236 14.67 9.73 10.31
C LEU A 236 15.72 10.54 9.52
N GLY A 237 16.81 9.92 9.10
CA GLY A 237 17.88 10.56 8.30
C GLY A 237 17.44 10.90 6.88
N ILE A 238 16.54 10.09 6.31
CA ILE A 238 15.87 10.38 5.02
C ILE A 238 14.93 11.60 5.16
N LEU A 239 14.27 11.75 6.31
CA LEU A 239 13.36 12.88 6.57
C LEU A 239 14.09 14.20 6.88
N GLY A 240 15.28 14.14 7.48
CA GLY A 240 16.00 15.32 7.97
C GLY A 240 16.97 15.97 6.99
N ALA A 241 17.28 15.33 5.85
CA ALA A 241 18.37 15.75 4.97
C ALA A 241 17.89 16.08 3.54
N GLY A 242 16.83 16.89 3.44
CA GLY A 242 16.60 17.72 2.25
C GLY A 242 17.68 18.79 2.15
N GLY A 243 18.90 18.39 1.78
CA GLY A 243 20.05 19.29 1.58
C GLY A 243 21.31 18.89 2.32
N GLY A 244 22.07 17.93 1.78
CA GLY A 244 23.54 17.94 1.93
C GLY A 244 24.22 16.89 2.84
N TYR A 245 23.51 16.12 3.67
CA TYR A 245 24.17 15.19 4.61
C TYR A 245 23.77 13.70 4.52
N ALA A 246 22.84 13.33 3.63
CA ALA A 246 22.36 11.94 3.52
C ALA A 246 23.40 10.92 2.98
N ALA A 247 24.59 11.37 2.55
CA ALA A 247 25.65 10.45 2.10
C ALA A 247 26.43 9.80 3.27
N GLY A 248 26.40 10.35 4.49
CA GLY A 248 27.25 9.88 5.59
C GLY A 248 26.68 8.71 6.40
N CYS A 249 25.38 8.68 6.67
CA CYS A 249 24.79 7.70 7.59
C CYS A 249 24.37 6.38 6.91
N LEU A 250 24.03 6.43 5.62
CA LEU A 250 23.65 5.23 4.85
C LEU A 250 24.86 4.42 4.39
N ALA A 251 25.97 5.07 4.05
CA ALA A 251 27.18 4.38 3.58
C ALA A 251 28.01 3.74 4.71
N GLY A 252 27.93 4.25 5.95
CA GLY A 252 28.78 3.79 7.05
C GLY A 252 28.21 2.63 7.89
N SER A 253 26.90 2.36 7.84
CA SER A 253 26.25 1.45 8.78
C SER A 253 25.90 0.06 8.22
N VAL A 254 26.04 -0.15 6.91
CA VAL A 254 25.61 -1.40 6.26
C VAL A 254 26.77 -2.38 5.98
N MET A 255 28.06 -1.99 6.10
CA MET A 255 29.15 -2.87 5.62
C MET A 255 30.43 -3.03 6.47
N MET A 256 30.56 -2.50 7.70
CA MET A 256 31.74 -2.83 8.53
C MET A 256 31.44 -3.08 10.01
N PRO A 257 32.06 -4.09 10.65
CA PRO A 257 32.03 -4.27 12.09
C PRO A 257 33.02 -3.29 12.72
N ILE A 258 32.56 -2.13 13.20
CA ILE A 258 33.43 -1.12 13.84
C ILE A 258 32.93 -0.79 15.26
N PRO A 259 33.84 -0.54 16.25
CA PRO A 259 33.56 -0.54 17.70
C PRO A 259 32.77 0.70 18.20
N PRO A 260 32.38 0.75 19.50
CA PRO A 260 31.22 1.49 20.02
C PRO A 260 31.30 3.04 20.05
N PHE A 261 32.21 3.68 19.33
CA PHE A 261 32.44 5.14 19.44
C PHE A 261 31.82 6.01 18.33
N SER A 262 31.12 5.44 17.34
CA SER A 262 30.47 6.22 16.26
C SER A 262 29.04 6.71 16.58
N LEU A 263 28.47 6.34 17.73
CA LEU A 263 27.10 6.70 18.12
C LEU A 263 26.90 8.18 18.52
N LEU A 264 27.97 8.93 18.77
CA LEU A 264 27.89 10.35 19.16
C LEU A 264 27.74 11.31 17.98
N GLY A 265 28.03 10.89 16.73
CA GLY A 265 27.92 11.75 15.55
C GLY A 265 26.46 12.00 15.12
N CYS A 266 25.59 11.00 15.26
CA CYS A 266 24.17 11.10 14.84
C CYS A 266 23.28 11.76 15.90
N VAL A 267 23.65 11.68 17.19
CA VAL A 267 22.82 12.19 18.30
C VAL A 267 22.97 13.71 18.44
N VAL A 268 24.14 14.28 18.17
CA VAL A 268 24.35 15.75 18.23
C VAL A 268 23.69 16.46 17.04
N GLY A 269 23.55 15.79 15.89
CA GLY A 269 22.83 16.32 14.73
C GLY A 269 21.31 16.42 14.92
N ALA A 270 20.71 15.52 15.69
CA ALA A 270 19.28 15.57 16.02
C ALA A 270 18.94 16.66 17.04
N GLY A 271 19.86 17.01 17.94
CA GLY A 271 19.66 18.03 18.98
C GLY A 271 19.95 19.47 18.54
N ALA A 272 20.95 19.69 17.67
CA ALA A 272 21.31 21.04 17.22
C ALA A 272 20.79 21.39 15.81
N GLY A 273 20.51 20.39 14.97
CA GLY A 273 19.98 20.59 13.61
C GLY A 273 18.48 20.93 13.55
N GLY A 274 17.71 20.55 14.57
CA GLY A 274 16.28 20.82 14.66
C GLY A 274 15.92 22.31 14.82
N ALA A 275 16.86 23.16 15.23
CA ALA A 275 16.65 24.59 15.39
C ALA A 275 17.29 25.45 14.27
N ALA A 276 18.33 24.95 13.59
CA ALA A 276 19.03 25.70 12.54
C ALA A 276 18.65 25.29 11.10
N GLY A 277 17.99 24.14 10.91
CA GLY A 277 17.45 23.67 9.63
C GLY A 277 15.99 24.08 9.37
N ALA A 278 15.53 25.19 9.96
CA ALA A 278 14.16 25.71 9.82
C ALA A 278 13.84 26.32 8.41
N GLY A 279 14.64 25.99 7.40
CA GLY A 279 14.46 26.43 6.02
C GLY A 279 14.08 25.27 5.12
N VAL A 280 12.78 24.96 5.07
CA VAL A 280 12.15 24.15 3.99
C VAL A 280 12.44 22.63 4.03
N GLY A 281 12.03 21.95 5.08
CA GLY A 281 11.89 20.48 5.06
C GLY A 281 10.65 20.06 4.26
N TYR A 282 10.83 19.38 3.14
CA TYR A 282 9.75 18.68 2.44
C TYR A 282 9.34 17.49 3.31
N GLY A 283 8.33 17.68 4.15
CA GLY A 283 7.92 16.70 5.15
C GLY A 283 7.69 15.33 4.51
N ALA A 284 8.25 14.31 5.13
CA ALA A 284 7.90 12.93 4.87
C ALA A 284 7.54 12.26 6.20
N GLY A 285 6.61 11.32 6.14
CA GLY A 285 6.04 10.67 7.33
C GLY A 285 6.50 9.22 7.42
N VAL A 286 6.85 8.75 8.62
CA VAL A 286 7.33 7.37 8.86
C VAL A 286 6.38 6.64 9.81
N ILE A 287 5.84 5.50 9.36
CA ILE A 287 5.28 4.48 10.26
C ILE A 287 6.30 3.39 10.42
N HIS A 288 6.75 3.20 11.64
CA HIS A 288 7.56 2.05 12.01
C HIS A 288 6.69 0.95 12.58
N THR A 289 6.79 -0.25 12.03
CA THR A 289 6.08 -1.43 12.50
C THR A 289 7.06 -2.56 12.76
N LEU A 290 7.01 -3.14 13.95
CA LEU A 290 7.75 -4.34 14.31
C LEU A 290 6.86 -5.56 14.05
N ALA A 291 7.41 -6.59 13.43
CA ALA A 291 6.78 -7.91 13.36
C ALA A 291 6.96 -8.65 14.70
N GLU A 292 5.94 -9.41 15.11
CA GLU A 292 5.88 -10.12 16.39
C GLU A 292 7.05 -11.12 16.58
N ASP A 293 7.58 -11.67 15.47
CA ASP A 293 8.67 -12.67 15.47
C ASP A 293 10.09 -12.10 15.22
N GLN A 294 10.29 -10.79 15.44
CA GLN A 294 11.56 -10.07 15.66
C GLN A 294 12.74 -10.25 14.67
N THR A 295 12.57 -10.89 13.52
CA THR A 295 13.62 -11.10 12.51
C THR A 295 13.73 -9.97 11.47
N TYR A 296 12.68 -9.17 11.33
CA TYR A 296 12.61 -8.03 10.42
C TYR A 296 11.74 -6.90 10.99
N SER A 297 11.98 -5.69 10.47
CA SER A 297 11.14 -4.51 10.72
C SER A 297 10.59 -4.00 9.41
N THR A 298 9.38 -3.46 9.44
CA THR A 298 8.75 -2.85 8.26
C THR A 298 8.44 -1.39 8.51
N ASN A 299 8.59 -0.57 7.49
CA ASN A 299 8.22 0.84 7.53
C ASN A 299 7.37 1.18 6.32
N THR A 300 6.30 1.96 6.53
CA THR A 300 5.54 2.56 5.42
C THR A 300 5.70 4.08 5.47
N LEU A 301 6.14 4.65 4.36
CA LEU A 301 6.53 6.05 4.23
C LEU A 301 5.73 6.75 3.13
N ILE A 302 5.52 8.04 3.27
CA ILE A 302 5.16 8.95 2.17
C ILE A 302 6.33 9.89 1.95
N ILE A 303 6.97 9.83 0.78
CA ILE A 303 8.17 10.61 0.42
C ILE A 303 8.04 11.20 -0.99
N PRO A 304 8.76 12.28 -1.35
CA PRO A 304 8.77 12.77 -2.73
C PRO A 304 9.15 11.67 -3.74
N ALA A 305 8.45 11.59 -4.88
CA ALA A 305 8.61 10.49 -5.83
C ALA A 305 10.03 10.43 -6.43
N ASP A 306 10.66 11.58 -6.66
CA ASP A 306 12.04 11.71 -7.17
C ASP A 306 13.11 11.23 -6.17
N GLU A 307 12.77 11.19 -4.89
CA GLU A 307 13.60 10.66 -3.81
C GLU A 307 13.34 9.15 -3.61
N ALA A 308 12.08 8.71 -3.77
CA ALA A 308 11.69 7.31 -3.60
C ALA A 308 12.44 6.35 -4.53
N GLU A 309 12.56 6.69 -5.81
CA GLU A 309 13.29 5.84 -6.77
C GLU A 309 14.77 5.72 -6.40
N LYS A 310 15.40 6.82 -5.99
CA LYS A 310 16.81 6.83 -5.57
C LYS A 310 17.03 5.98 -4.34
N HIS A 311 16.16 6.12 -3.34
CA HIS A 311 16.25 5.35 -2.10
C HIS A 311 15.97 3.87 -2.33
N CYS A 312 14.94 3.53 -3.09
CA CYS A 312 14.67 2.13 -3.39
C CYS A 312 15.79 1.49 -4.19
N ALA A 313 16.38 2.18 -5.18
CA ALA A 313 17.51 1.66 -5.96
C ALA A 313 18.76 1.35 -5.11
N GLN A 314 19.00 2.12 -4.04
CA GLN A 314 20.12 1.88 -3.11
C GLN A 314 19.92 0.67 -2.19
N LEU A 315 18.68 0.19 -2.03
CA LEU A 315 18.34 -0.92 -1.14
C LEU A 315 18.27 -2.27 -1.87
N TYR A 316 18.51 -2.32 -3.19
CA TYR A 316 18.53 -3.57 -3.98
C TYR A 316 19.89 -4.25 -4.00
#